data_AF-A0A8J2HMN5-F1
#
_entry.id   AF-A0A8J2HMN5-F1
#
_cell.length_a   1.000
_cell.length_b   1.000
_cell.length_c   1.000
_cell.angle_alpha   90.00
_cell.angle_beta   90.00
_cell.angle_gamma   90.00
#
_symmetry.space_group_name_H-M   'P 1'
#
loop_
_entity.id
_entity.type
_entity.pdbx_description
1 polymer ?
#
loop_
_entity_poly.entity_id
_entity_poly.type
_entity_poly.pdbx_seq_one_letter_code
_entity_poly.pdbx_strand_id
1 'polypeptide(L)'
;MEPAIGKSKPNSGAELTENEQKFIEFIKKKPKGVTMSEISQEFSDLEKKEQAILINKLSSTSRITFVTRGKNQLILLNNAVVGSSLKGSDNEEKVVYAIIQQGGNKGVWVRDIRKQCQLYDTKLDKVLKSLDSKKLIKEIKSIAAGGKKKLYMLYNLEPHRSVTGGAFYQGRDFETEYVDILTQQSHLFLSKKREEAEKLDIGPLALRKMSYVSHKEVAKYISDLNVSKVELSEVEVISLLNSLYYDGKVDRSVNGNGDIIYGAIPYLTPTPGLMKTPCGFCPVRRNCNDLGDVTPLKCSYFNEWLDMGS
;
A
#
# COMPACT_ATOMS: atom_id res chain seq x y z
N MET A 1 -39.27 -62.50 -9.17
CA MET A 1 -38.18 -61.88 -9.93
C MET A 1 -38.42 -60.38 -9.94
N GLU A 2 -37.39 -59.63 -9.58
CA GLU A 2 -37.29 -58.16 -9.48
C GLU A 2 -37.87 -57.40 -10.70
N PRO A 3 -38.20 -56.09 -10.59
CA PRO A 3 -37.16 -55.07 -10.51
C PRO A 3 -37.36 -53.86 -9.59
N ALA A 4 -36.20 -53.23 -9.34
CA ALA A 4 -35.84 -52.06 -8.55
C ALA A 4 -36.63 -50.75 -8.79
N ILE A 5 -36.79 -49.95 -7.73
CA ILE A 5 -37.06 -48.51 -7.80
C ILE A 5 -35.87 -47.77 -7.18
N GLY A 6 -35.12 -47.08 -8.04
CA GLY A 6 -33.89 -46.37 -7.71
C GLY A 6 -34.13 -45.08 -6.92
N LYS A 7 -33.27 -44.84 -5.93
CA LYS A 7 -33.11 -43.54 -5.27
C LYS A 7 -32.37 -42.59 -6.22
N SER A 8 -33.05 -41.53 -6.63
CA SER A 8 -32.51 -40.48 -7.50
C SER A 8 -31.47 -39.62 -6.77
N LYS A 9 -30.32 -39.42 -7.44
CA LYS A 9 -29.24 -38.49 -7.07
C LYS A 9 -29.73 -37.04 -7.16
N PRO A 10 -29.28 -36.11 -6.30
CA PRO A 10 -29.56 -34.69 -6.49
C PRO A 10 -28.75 -34.14 -7.67
N ASN A 11 -29.48 -33.64 -8.65
CA ASN A 11 -29.00 -33.16 -9.94
C ASN A 11 -28.14 -31.89 -9.76
N SER A 12 -26.84 -32.00 -10.01
CA SER A 12 -25.90 -30.89 -10.03
C SER A 12 -25.92 -30.21 -11.41
N GLY A 13 -26.81 -29.23 -11.59
CA GLY A 13 -26.88 -28.46 -12.83
C GLY A 13 -28.25 -27.84 -13.12
N ALA A 14 -28.95 -27.30 -12.11
CA ALA A 14 -30.19 -26.58 -12.36
C ALA A 14 -29.87 -25.19 -12.95
N GLU A 15 -30.34 -24.93 -14.17
CA GLU A 15 -30.37 -23.59 -14.76
C GLU A 15 -31.10 -22.61 -13.83
N LEU A 16 -30.53 -21.43 -13.64
CA LEU A 16 -31.14 -20.37 -12.83
C LEU A 16 -32.40 -19.89 -13.52
N THR A 17 -33.52 -19.83 -12.81
CA THR A 17 -34.77 -19.29 -13.37
C THR A 17 -34.62 -17.79 -13.67
N GLU A 18 -35.44 -17.26 -14.57
CA GLU A 18 -35.40 -15.84 -14.95
C GLU A 18 -35.51 -14.90 -13.73
N ASN A 19 -36.33 -15.27 -12.75
CA ASN A 19 -36.51 -14.54 -11.49
C ASN A 19 -35.27 -14.61 -10.58
N GLU A 20 -34.56 -15.74 -10.54
CA GLU A 20 -33.30 -15.88 -9.79
C GLU A 20 -32.19 -15.01 -10.39
N GLN A 21 -32.14 -14.92 -11.72
CA GLN A 21 -31.16 -14.07 -12.43
C GLN A 21 -31.43 -12.59 -12.17
N LYS A 22 -32.68 -12.14 -12.31
CA LYS A 22 -33.09 -10.76 -12.00
C LYS A 22 -32.79 -10.38 -10.55
N PHE A 23 -33.03 -11.29 -9.61
CA PHE A 23 -32.73 -11.08 -8.19
C PHE A 23 -31.24 -10.91 -7.92
N ILE A 24 -30.40 -11.74 -8.56
CA ILE A 24 -28.94 -11.63 -8.47
C ILE A 24 -28.49 -10.29 -9.09
N GLU A 25 -28.98 -9.90 -10.26
CA GLU A 25 -28.62 -8.62 -10.88
C GLU A 25 -29.00 -7.40 -10.03
N PHE A 26 -30.16 -7.44 -9.37
CA PHE A 26 -30.60 -6.38 -8.47
C PHE A 26 -29.65 -6.21 -7.28
N ILE A 27 -29.28 -7.31 -6.61
CA ILE A 27 -28.34 -7.25 -5.49
C ILE A 27 -26.94 -6.80 -5.96
N LYS A 28 -26.53 -7.20 -7.17
CA LYS A 28 -25.24 -6.81 -7.76
C LYS A 28 -25.13 -5.29 -7.95
N LYS A 29 -26.23 -4.60 -8.25
CA LYS A 29 -26.29 -3.12 -8.33
C LYS A 29 -26.12 -2.44 -6.97
N LYS A 30 -26.32 -3.15 -5.85
CA LYS A 30 -26.26 -2.61 -4.48
C LYS A 30 -25.25 -3.38 -3.61
N PRO A 31 -23.93 -3.08 -3.75
CA PRO A 31 -22.86 -3.82 -3.06
C PRO A 31 -22.87 -3.67 -1.53
N LYS A 32 -23.63 -2.72 -0.98
CA LYS A 32 -23.82 -2.53 0.47
C LYS A 32 -24.92 -3.43 1.07
N GLY A 33 -25.58 -4.24 0.24
CA GLY A 33 -26.69 -5.11 0.62
C GLY A 33 -28.05 -4.45 0.46
N VAL A 34 -29.09 -5.28 0.38
CA VAL A 34 -30.49 -4.86 0.23
C VAL A 34 -31.33 -5.31 1.42
N THR A 35 -32.28 -4.48 1.84
CA THR A 35 -33.26 -4.81 2.89
C THR A 35 -34.43 -5.60 2.32
N MET A 36 -35.17 -6.31 3.19
CA MET A 36 -36.42 -6.99 2.79
C MET A 36 -37.45 -6.00 2.21
N SER A 37 -37.48 -4.77 2.72
CA SER A 37 -38.37 -3.71 2.23
C SER A 37 -38.02 -3.28 0.80
N GLU A 38 -36.73 -3.15 0.46
CA GLU A 38 -36.28 -2.82 -0.90
C GLU A 38 -36.54 -3.96 -1.89
N ILE A 39 -36.41 -5.21 -1.43
CA ILE A 39 -36.73 -6.38 -2.26
C ILE A 39 -38.23 -6.44 -2.55
N SER A 40 -39.08 -6.21 -1.55
CA SER A 40 -40.53 -6.21 -1.76
C SER A 40 -41.01 -5.04 -2.63
N GLN A 41 -40.25 -3.95 -2.72
CA GLN A 41 -40.53 -2.83 -3.62
C GLN A 41 -40.14 -3.12 -5.07
N GLU A 42 -38.95 -3.69 -5.30
CA GLU A 42 -38.47 -4.00 -6.66
C GLU A 42 -39.19 -5.21 -7.27
N PHE A 43 -39.53 -6.21 -6.45
CA PHE A 43 -40.21 -7.43 -6.88
C PHE A 43 -41.70 -7.42 -6.50
N SER A 44 -42.37 -6.27 -6.62
CA SER A 44 -43.80 -6.11 -6.30
C SER A 44 -44.71 -7.04 -7.10
N ASP A 45 -44.23 -7.53 -8.25
CA ASP A 45 -44.95 -8.43 -9.15
C ASP A 45 -45.03 -9.87 -8.63
N LEU A 46 -44.23 -10.22 -7.61
CA LEU A 46 -44.22 -11.54 -6.98
C LEU A 46 -44.91 -11.49 -5.60
N GLU A 47 -45.69 -12.53 -5.28
CA GLU A 47 -46.27 -12.63 -3.93
C GLU A 47 -45.18 -12.75 -2.86
N LYS A 48 -45.45 -12.22 -1.65
CA LYS A 48 -44.50 -12.29 -0.52
C LYS A 48 -44.05 -13.73 -0.20
N LYS A 49 -44.90 -14.72 -0.45
CA LYS A 49 -44.57 -16.16 -0.28
C LYS A 49 -43.55 -16.62 -1.32
N GLU A 50 -43.69 -16.19 -2.57
CA GLU A 50 -42.76 -16.54 -3.65
C GLU A 50 -41.41 -15.84 -3.49
N GLN A 51 -41.42 -14.58 -3.04
CA GLN A 51 -40.19 -13.86 -2.65
C GLN A 51 -39.44 -14.63 -1.56
N ALA A 52 -40.13 -15.11 -0.52
CA ALA A 52 -39.51 -15.89 0.55
C ALA A 52 -38.94 -17.23 0.07
N ILE A 53 -39.63 -17.93 -0.84
CA ILE A 53 -39.15 -19.17 -1.45
C ILE A 53 -37.89 -18.91 -2.28
N LEU A 54 -37.88 -17.85 -3.09
CA LEU A 54 -36.74 -17.44 -3.91
C LEU A 54 -35.51 -17.11 -3.04
N ILE A 55 -35.72 -16.34 -1.98
CA ILE A 55 -34.68 -15.98 -1.00
C ILE A 55 -34.15 -17.23 -0.31
N ASN A 56 -35.02 -18.12 0.16
CA ASN A 56 -34.61 -19.35 0.83
C ASN A 56 -33.84 -20.29 -0.12
N LYS A 57 -34.22 -20.33 -1.40
CA LYS A 57 -33.53 -21.12 -2.44
C LYS A 57 -32.17 -20.55 -2.80
N LEU A 58 -32.06 -19.23 -2.95
CA LEU A 58 -30.77 -18.55 -3.19
C LEU A 58 -29.85 -18.61 -1.96
N SER A 59 -30.43 -18.63 -0.77
CA SER A 59 -29.68 -18.83 0.48
C SER A 59 -29.19 -20.27 0.62
N SER A 60 -30.04 -21.28 0.36
CA SER A 60 -29.66 -22.69 0.41
C SER A 60 -28.63 -23.07 -0.66
N THR A 61 -28.67 -22.42 -1.82
CA THR A 61 -27.65 -22.54 -2.88
C THR A 61 -26.40 -21.69 -2.62
N SER A 62 -26.30 -21.03 -1.47
CA SER A 62 -25.16 -20.20 -1.07
C SER A 62 -24.84 -19.07 -2.05
N ARG A 63 -25.84 -18.55 -2.76
CA ARG A 63 -25.70 -17.40 -3.67
C ARG A 63 -25.88 -16.08 -2.94
N ILE A 64 -26.61 -16.07 -1.83
CA ILE A 64 -26.83 -14.89 -0.98
C ILE A 64 -26.54 -15.18 0.50
N THR A 65 -26.20 -14.14 1.25
CA THR A 65 -26.00 -14.18 2.71
C THR A 65 -26.79 -13.09 3.40
N PHE A 66 -27.20 -13.36 4.65
CA PHE A 66 -27.88 -12.40 5.50
C PHE A 66 -26.90 -11.75 6.47
N VAL A 67 -26.93 -10.43 6.59
CA VAL A 67 -26.06 -9.65 7.48
C VAL A 67 -26.93 -8.68 8.29
N THR A 68 -26.78 -8.69 9.60
CA THR A 68 -27.50 -7.77 10.48
C THR A 68 -26.70 -6.49 10.68
N ARG A 69 -27.29 -5.33 10.36
CA ARG A 69 -26.70 -4.00 10.58
C ARG A 69 -27.65 -3.17 11.45
N GLY A 70 -27.38 -3.12 12.75
CA GLY A 70 -28.27 -2.51 13.74
C GLY A 70 -29.56 -3.32 13.91
N LYS A 71 -30.73 -2.69 13.73
CA LYS A 71 -32.04 -3.38 13.76
C LYS A 71 -32.45 -4.01 12.42
N ASN A 72 -31.70 -3.81 11.34
CA ASN A 72 -32.09 -4.22 9.99
C ASN A 72 -31.26 -5.41 9.49
N GLN A 73 -31.94 -6.38 8.88
CA GLN A 73 -31.34 -7.52 8.18
C GLN A 73 -31.15 -7.16 6.70
N LEU A 74 -29.92 -7.32 6.20
CA LEU A 74 -29.49 -7.04 4.83
C LEU A 74 -29.16 -8.35 4.11
N ILE A 75 -29.43 -8.41 2.81
CA ILE A 75 -29.10 -9.52 1.92
C ILE A 75 -28.00 -9.09 0.95
N LEU A 76 -26.94 -9.89 0.83
CA LEU A 76 -25.76 -9.64 0.00
C LEU A 76 -25.48 -10.83 -0.92
N LEU A 77 -24.90 -10.60 -2.10
CA LEU A 77 -24.41 -11.67 -2.97
C LEU A 77 -23.12 -12.27 -2.43
N ASN A 78 -23.02 -13.60 -2.48
CA ASN A 78 -21.74 -14.28 -2.34
C ASN A 78 -20.94 -14.08 -3.64
N ASN A 79 -19.78 -13.42 -3.54
CA ASN A 79 -18.87 -13.28 -4.68
C ASN A 79 -18.46 -14.67 -5.21
N ALA A 80 -18.46 -14.83 -6.54
CA ALA A 80 -18.34 -16.10 -7.25
C ALA A 80 -17.10 -16.97 -6.91
N VAL A 81 -16.09 -16.41 -6.23
CA VAL A 81 -14.92 -17.15 -5.72
C VAL A 81 -15.27 -18.05 -4.52
N VAL A 82 -16.38 -17.76 -3.83
CA VAL A 82 -16.67 -18.26 -2.47
C VAL A 82 -17.60 -19.49 -2.47
N GLY A 83 -18.48 -19.62 -3.46
CA GLY A 83 -19.49 -20.71 -3.49
C GLY A 83 -18.91 -22.11 -3.78
N SER A 84 -17.76 -22.19 -4.45
CA SER A 84 -17.07 -23.45 -4.76
C SER A 84 -15.95 -23.79 -3.78
N SER A 85 -15.15 -22.80 -3.35
CA SER A 85 -13.99 -23.01 -2.46
C SER A 85 -14.34 -23.21 -0.97
N LEU A 86 -15.55 -22.84 -0.53
CA LEU A 86 -16.02 -23.08 0.85
C LEU A 86 -16.96 -24.29 0.99
N LYS A 87 -17.12 -25.12 -0.06
CA LYS A 87 -17.85 -26.39 0.05
C LYS A 87 -17.08 -27.32 1.00
N GLY A 88 -17.60 -27.48 2.22
CA GLY A 88 -16.99 -28.29 3.28
C GLY A 88 -16.16 -27.49 4.30
N SER A 89 -16.15 -26.15 4.24
CA SER A 89 -15.48 -25.32 5.26
C SER A 89 -16.36 -25.17 6.51
N ASP A 90 -15.73 -25.30 7.68
CA ASP A 90 -16.36 -25.23 8.99
C ASP A 90 -17.10 -23.88 9.16
N ASN A 91 -18.22 -23.84 9.90
CA ASN A 91 -19.02 -22.61 10.05
C ASN A 91 -18.18 -21.43 10.58
N GLU A 92 -17.14 -21.73 11.35
CA GLU A 92 -16.20 -20.76 11.91
C GLU A 92 -15.26 -20.17 10.86
N GLU A 93 -14.80 -20.96 9.89
CA GLU A 93 -13.99 -20.45 8.77
C GLU A 93 -14.77 -19.42 7.95
N LYS A 94 -16.08 -19.68 7.74
CA LYS A 94 -16.97 -18.76 7.02
C LYS A 94 -17.15 -17.44 7.77
N VAL A 95 -17.31 -17.48 9.09
CA VAL A 95 -17.44 -16.28 9.93
C VAL A 95 -16.18 -15.44 9.90
N VAL A 96 -15.01 -16.07 10.10
CA VAL A 96 -13.71 -15.35 10.08
C VAL A 96 -13.44 -14.75 8.71
N TYR A 97 -13.70 -15.50 7.63
CA TYR A 97 -13.55 -15.00 6.27
C TYR A 97 -14.47 -13.80 5.98
N ALA A 98 -15.74 -13.85 6.41
CA ALA A 98 -16.69 -12.75 6.23
C ALA A 98 -16.25 -11.48 6.98
N ILE A 99 -15.71 -11.61 8.19
CA ILE A 99 -15.16 -10.49 8.95
C ILE A 99 -13.98 -9.85 8.19
N ILE A 100 -13.03 -10.67 7.70
CA ILE A 100 -11.86 -10.19 6.96
C ILE A 100 -12.28 -9.51 5.65
N GLN A 101 -13.29 -10.05 4.97
CA GLN A 101 -13.83 -9.48 3.73
C GLN A 101 -14.39 -8.07 3.96
N GLN A 102 -15.02 -7.80 5.10
CA GLN A 102 -15.52 -6.47 5.45
C GLN A 102 -14.39 -5.43 5.62
N GLY A 103 -13.17 -5.86 5.95
CA GLY A 103 -12.00 -4.98 6.07
C GLY A 103 -11.45 -4.48 4.73
N GLY A 104 -11.84 -5.10 3.62
CA GLY A 104 -11.40 -4.70 2.27
C GLY A 104 -9.88 -4.57 2.13
N ASN A 105 -9.44 -3.47 1.50
CA ASN A 105 -8.02 -3.16 1.25
C ASN A 105 -7.25 -2.64 2.47
N LYS A 106 -7.94 -2.19 3.53
CA LYS A 106 -7.31 -1.81 4.81
C LYS A 106 -7.05 -3.02 5.71
N GLY A 107 -7.76 -4.12 5.43
CA GLY A 107 -7.75 -5.35 6.22
C GLY A 107 -8.32 -5.17 7.62
N VAL A 108 -8.25 -6.23 8.42
CA VAL A 108 -8.76 -6.25 9.79
C VAL A 108 -7.66 -6.71 10.74
N TRP A 109 -7.48 -5.99 11.84
CA TRP A 109 -6.53 -6.36 12.89
C TRP A 109 -6.92 -7.68 13.55
N VAL A 110 -5.94 -8.52 13.87
CA VAL A 110 -6.17 -9.80 14.56
C VAL A 110 -6.96 -9.62 15.86
N ARG A 111 -6.68 -8.55 16.61
CA ARG A 111 -7.41 -8.21 17.84
C ARG A 111 -8.90 -7.95 17.58
N ASP A 112 -9.23 -7.31 16.47
CA ASP A 112 -10.61 -6.94 16.15
C ASP A 112 -11.36 -8.14 15.56
N ILE A 113 -10.66 -9.03 14.83
CA ILE A 113 -11.19 -10.34 14.44
C ILE A 113 -11.57 -11.13 15.69
N ARG A 114 -10.68 -11.26 16.69
CA ARG A 114 -10.95 -11.95 17.96
C ARG A 114 -12.22 -11.46 18.66
N LYS A 115 -12.40 -10.14 18.71
CA LYS A 115 -13.59 -9.52 19.34
C LYS A 115 -14.89 -9.85 18.60
N GLN A 116 -14.84 -10.04 17.29
CA GLN A 116 -16.03 -10.23 16.46
C GLN A 116 -16.39 -11.71 16.26
N CYS A 117 -15.42 -12.62 16.18
CA CYS A 117 -15.69 -14.04 15.92
C CYS A 117 -16.11 -14.83 17.17
N GLN A 118 -15.93 -14.29 18.38
CA GLN A 118 -16.24 -14.97 19.66
C GLN A 118 -15.60 -16.37 19.78
N LEU A 119 -14.45 -16.58 19.13
CA LEU A 119 -13.68 -17.83 19.18
C LEU A 119 -12.54 -17.72 20.19
N TYR A 120 -12.15 -18.85 20.77
CA TYR A 120 -10.92 -18.95 21.57
C TYR A 120 -9.68 -18.76 20.69
N ASP A 121 -8.65 -18.11 21.24
CA ASP A 121 -7.43 -17.70 20.52
C ASP A 121 -6.77 -18.85 19.73
N THR A 122 -6.61 -20.02 20.35
CA THR A 122 -5.98 -21.20 19.72
C THR A 122 -6.76 -21.73 18.53
N LYS A 123 -8.10 -21.59 18.55
CA LYS A 123 -8.98 -22.02 17.47
C LYS A 123 -8.96 -21.01 16.33
N LEU A 124 -8.99 -19.72 16.65
CA LEU A 124 -8.85 -18.65 15.65
C LEU A 124 -7.53 -18.76 14.89
N ASP A 125 -6.41 -19.01 15.58
CA ASP A 125 -5.10 -19.14 14.93
C ASP A 125 -5.06 -20.33 13.97
N LYS A 126 -5.75 -21.44 14.27
CA LYS A 126 -5.91 -22.59 13.35
C LYS A 126 -6.74 -22.21 12.11
N VAL A 127 -7.86 -21.52 12.31
CA VAL A 127 -8.73 -21.06 11.22
C VAL A 127 -7.99 -20.09 10.30
N LEU A 128 -7.27 -19.10 10.86
CA LEU A 128 -6.48 -18.15 10.09
C LEU A 128 -5.39 -18.87 9.28
N LYS A 129 -4.67 -19.82 9.88
CA LYS A 129 -3.68 -20.65 9.16
C LYS A 129 -4.31 -21.49 8.05
N SER A 130 -5.48 -22.08 8.28
CA SER A 130 -6.23 -22.85 7.26
C SER A 130 -6.60 -21.96 6.08
N LEU A 131 -7.19 -20.78 6.34
CA LEU A 131 -7.58 -19.83 5.30
C LEU A 131 -6.38 -19.24 4.53
N ASP A 132 -5.26 -19.00 5.21
CA ASP A 132 -4.00 -18.53 4.60
C ASP A 132 -3.37 -19.62 3.72
N SER A 133 -3.36 -20.88 4.21
CA SER A 133 -2.89 -22.04 3.44
C SER A 133 -3.72 -22.29 2.18
N LYS A 134 -5.03 -22.02 2.24
CA LYS A 134 -5.94 -22.07 1.08
C LYS A 134 -5.79 -20.87 0.13
N LYS A 135 -4.89 -19.90 0.42
CA LYS A 135 -4.73 -18.64 -0.31
C LYS A 135 -6.04 -17.84 -0.44
N LEU A 136 -6.88 -17.90 0.58
CA LEU A 136 -8.12 -17.11 0.64
C LEU A 136 -7.90 -15.76 1.33
N ILE A 137 -7.00 -15.74 2.31
CA ILE A 137 -6.55 -14.54 3.01
C ILE A 137 -5.03 -14.44 2.92
N LYS A 138 -4.48 -13.29 3.31
CA LYS A 138 -3.04 -13.08 3.51
C LYS A 138 -2.77 -12.23 4.75
N GLU A 139 -1.70 -12.55 5.46
CA GLU A 139 -1.19 -11.74 6.58
C GLU A 139 -0.40 -10.54 6.05
N ILE A 140 -0.69 -9.36 6.58
CA ILE A 140 0.07 -8.13 6.34
C ILE A 140 0.48 -7.52 7.68
N LYS A 141 1.67 -6.95 7.68
CA LYS A 141 2.19 -6.19 8.81
C LYS A 141 2.09 -4.71 8.45
N SER A 142 1.42 -3.95 9.29
CA SER A 142 1.22 -2.52 9.04
C SER A 142 2.43 -1.71 9.45
N ILE A 143 2.91 -0.84 8.55
CA ILE A 143 3.99 0.11 8.85
C ILE A 143 3.47 1.23 9.77
N ALA A 144 2.27 1.75 9.52
CA ALA A 144 1.65 2.80 10.32
C ALA A 144 1.48 2.44 11.81
N ALA A 145 1.39 1.15 12.15
CA ALA A 145 1.29 0.67 13.52
C ALA A 145 2.63 0.14 14.09
N GLY A 146 3.76 0.56 13.53
CA GLY A 146 5.10 0.20 14.00
C GLY A 146 5.49 -1.25 13.73
N GLY A 147 4.93 -1.88 12.70
CA GLY A 147 5.33 -3.22 12.21
C GLY A 147 5.00 -4.41 13.10
N LYS A 148 4.57 -4.18 14.35
CA LYS A 148 4.27 -5.24 15.34
C LYS A 148 2.86 -5.79 15.23
N LYS A 149 1.91 -4.98 14.76
CA LYS A 149 0.50 -5.40 14.65
C LYS A 149 0.24 -6.04 13.28
N LYS A 150 -0.35 -7.24 13.33
CA LYS A 150 -0.76 -8.02 12.16
C LYS A 150 -2.21 -7.71 11.80
N LEU A 151 -2.48 -7.61 10.51
CA LEU A 151 -3.81 -7.54 9.94
C LEU A 151 -3.95 -8.59 8.84
N TYR A 152 -5.18 -9.06 8.63
CA TYR A 152 -5.50 -9.96 7.53
C TYR A 152 -6.38 -9.26 6.51
N MET A 153 -6.19 -9.60 5.25
CA MET A 153 -7.07 -9.19 4.16
C MET A 153 -7.22 -10.32 3.14
N LEU A 154 -8.10 -10.16 2.16
CA LEU A 154 -8.26 -11.16 1.10
C LEU A 154 -6.99 -11.27 0.25
N TYR A 155 -6.68 -12.48 -0.19
CA TYR A 155 -5.45 -12.78 -0.93
C TYR A 155 -5.31 -11.93 -2.21
N ASN A 156 -6.41 -11.80 -2.96
CA ASN A 156 -6.47 -11.12 -4.25
C ASN A 156 -6.56 -9.58 -4.15
N LEU A 157 -6.65 -9.01 -2.95
CA LEU A 157 -6.75 -7.56 -2.77
C LEU A 157 -5.36 -6.95 -2.54
N GLU A 158 -5.08 -5.78 -3.10
CA GLU A 158 -3.87 -5.04 -2.79
C GLU A 158 -4.06 -4.17 -1.54
N PRO A 159 -3.06 -4.13 -0.64
CA PRO A 159 -3.16 -3.32 0.57
C PRO A 159 -3.21 -1.84 0.25
N HIS A 160 -4.02 -1.11 1.00
CA HIS A 160 -4.12 0.33 0.87
C HIS A 160 -2.79 1.01 1.29
N ARG A 161 -2.43 2.13 0.63
CA ARG A 161 -1.17 2.88 0.90
C ARG A 161 -0.98 3.27 2.35
N SER A 162 -2.07 3.58 3.07
CA SER A 162 -2.03 3.88 4.51
C SER A 162 -1.56 2.71 5.39
N VAL A 163 -1.61 1.48 4.86
CA VAL A 163 -1.15 0.27 5.54
C VAL A 163 0.30 -0.04 5.17
N THR A 164 0.65 0.12 3.89
CA THR A 164 1.99 -0.15 3.35
C THR A 164 2.97 1.00 3.50
N GLY A 165 2.57 2.17 3.99
CA GLY A 165 3.48 3.31 4.17
C GLY A 165 3.85 4.07 2.89
N GLY A 166 3.26 3.73 1.74
CA GLY A 166 3.50 4.41 0.46
C GLY A 166 4.41 3.62 -0.49
N ALA A 167 5.01 4.33 -1.45
CA ALA A 167 5.84 3.77 -2.52
C ALA A 167 7.28 3.45 -2.09
N PHE A 168 7.75 4.00 -0.96
CA PHE A 168 9.11 3.79 -0.45
C PHE A 168 9.27 2.51 0.38
N TYR A 169 8.21 1.70 0.49
CA TYR A 169 8.20 0.51 1.33
C TYR A 169 7.79 -0.71 0.52
N GLN A 170 8.52 -1.80 0.71
CA GLN A 170 8.13 -3.11 0.25
C GLN A 170 7.74 -3.98 1.45
N GLY A 171 6.44 -3.99 1.75
CA GLY A 171 5.91 -4.73 2.90
C GLY A 171 6.23 -4.06 4.23
N ARG A 172 7.40 -4.36 4.82
CA ARG A 172 7.89 -3.72 6.07
C ARG A 172 9.18 -2.96 5.89
N ASP A 173 9.93 -3.29 4.85
CA ASP A 173 11.28 -2.80 4.69
C ASP A 173 11.23 -1.49 3.91
N PHE A 174 11.98 -0.50 4.40
CA PHE A 174 12.14 0.76 3.72
C PHE A 174 13.19 0.57 2.63
N GLU A 175 12.81 0.87 1.40
CA GLU A 175 13.64 0.68 0.21
C GLU A 175 14.60 1.87 0.06
N THR A 176 15.64 1.91 0.90
CA THR A 176 16.62 3.02 0.93
C THR A 176 17.29 3.21 -0.44
N GLU A 177 17.71 2.13 -1.09
CA GLU A 177 18.37 2.19 -2.40
C GLU A 177 17.45 2.81 -3.46
N TYR A 178 16.16 2.44 -3.43
CA TYR A 178 15.17 3.02 -4.33
C TYR A 178 14.99 4.52 -4.08
N VAL A 179 14.86 4.93 -2.81
CA VAL A 179 14.74 6.34 -2.43
C VAL A 179 15.98 7.14 -2.84
N ASP A 180 17.17 6.57 -2.68
CA ASP A 180 18.44 7.19 -3.08
C ASP A 180 18.50 7.39 -4.60
N ILE A 181 18.11 6.37 -5.38
CA ILE A 181 18.03 6.48 -6.85
C ILE A 181 17.06 7.60 -7.24
N LEU A 182 15.84 7.63 -6.68
CA LEU A 182 14.88 8.68 -7.00
C LEU A 182 15.39 10.08 -6.62
N THR A 183 16.06 10.19 -5.49
CA THR A 183 16.67 11.44 -5.01
C THR A 183 17.76 11.92 -5.97
N GLN A 184 18.64 11.01 -6.40
CA GLN A 184 19.69 11.30 -7.38
C GLN A 184 19.11 11.71 -8.74
N GLN A 185 18.10 10.99 -9.25
CA GLN A 185 17.45 11.32 -10.52
C GLN A 185 16.71 12.68 -10.44
N SER A 186 16.06 12.97 -9.32
CA SER A 186 15.43 14.27 -9.08
C SER A 186 16.45 15.41 -9.13
N HIS A 187 17.59 15.23 -8.43
CA HIS A 187 18.67 16.20 -8.43
C HIS A 187 19.31 16.38 -9.82
N LEU A 188 19.53 15.28 -10.55
CA LEU A 188 20.07 15.31 -11.91
C LEU A 188 19.16 16.10 -12.86
N PHE A 189 17.85 15.88 -12.79
CA PHE A 189 16.87 16.61 -13.59
C PHE A 189 16.93 18.13 -13.33
N LEU A 190 16.94 18.53 -12.06
CA LEU A 190 17.04 19.93 -11.66
C LEU A 190 18.36 20.57 -12.10
N SER A 191 19.46 19.82 -11.97
CA SER A 191 20.79 20.27 -12.39
C SER A 191 20.85 20.48 -13.91
N LYS A 192 20.27 19.55 -14.68
CA LYS A 192 20.21 19.65 -16.14
C LYS A 192 19.35 20.84 -16.58
N LYS A 193 18.20 21.07 -15.94
CA LYS A 193 17.36 22.24 -16.21
C LYS A 193 18.10 23.56 -16.01
N ARG A 194 18.91 23.63 -14.96
CA ARG A 194 19.77 24.78 -14.71
C ARG A 194 20.86 24.93 -15.77
N GLU A 195 21.58 23.86 -16.09
CA GLU A 195 22.65 23.88 -17.08
C GLU A 195 22.14 24.29 -18.47
N GLU A 196 20.96 23.80 -18.86
CA GLU A 196 20.28 24.20 -20.10
C GLU A 196 19.93 25.70 -20.08
N ALA A 197 19.45 26.24 -18.97
CA ALA A 197 19.15 27.66 -18.83
C ALA A 197 20.41 28.55 -18.86
N GLU A 198 21.51 28.09 -18.25
CA GLU A 198 22.80 28.80 -18.23
C GLU A 198 23.42 28.91 -19.63
N LYS A 199 23.16 27.95 -20.53
CA LYS A 199 23.67 27.97 -21.92
C LYS A 199 22.99 28.97 -22.83
N LEU A 200 21.80 29.47 -22.48
CA LEU A 200 20.98 30.28 -23.38
C LEU A 200 21.33 31.77 -23.39
N ASP A 201 22.34 32.21 -22.63
CA ASP A 201 22.73 33.63 -22.46
C ASP A 201 21.51 34.56 -22.25
N ILE A 202 20.59 34.10 -21.39
CA ILE A 202 19.36 34.81 -21.03
C ILE A 202 19.58 35.60 -19.74
N GLY A 203 18.96 36.79 -19.65
CA GLY A 203 19.09 37.65 -18.47
C GLY A 203 18.75 36.93 -17.14
N PRO A 204 19.28 37.39 -15.98
CA PRO A 204 19.24 36.64 -14.72
C PRO A 204 17.84 36.22 -14.24
N LEU A 205 16.82 37.06 -14.48
CA LEU A 205 15.43 36.75 -14.13
C LEU A 205 14.85 35.63 -15.00
N ALA A 206 15.16 35.63 -16.28
CA ALA A 206 14.71 34.58 -17.21
C ALA A 206 15.42 33.26 -16.90
N LEU A 207 16.72 33.28 -16.64
CA LEU A 207 17.50 32.12 -16.20
C LEU A 207 16.91 31.50 -14.94
N ARG A 208 16.63 32.30 -13.92
CA ARG A 208 15.99 31.82 -12.68
C ARG A 208 14.63 31.19 -12.96
N LYS A 209 13.81 31.83 -13.79
CA LYS A 209 12.48 31.29 -14.14
C LYS A 209 12.57 29.96 -14.88
N MET A 210 13.55 29.78 -15.76
CA MET A 210 13.71 28.56 -16.57
C MET A 210 14.41 27.40 -15.83
N SER A 211 15.24 27.72 -14.84
CA SER A 211 15.96 26.72 -14.04
C SER A 211 15.14 26.11 -12.90
N TYR A 212 14.01 26.72 -12.55
CA TYR A 212 13.12 26.24 -11.50
C TYR A 212 11.90 25.53 -12.08
N VAL A 213 11.50 24.43 -11.45
CA VAL A 213 10.38 23.60 -11.88
C VAL A 213 9.48 23.24 -10.71
N SER A 214 8.23 22.91 -11.00
CA SER A 214 7.28 22.44 -9.99
C SER A 214 7.54 20.98 -9.59
N HIS A 215 7.09 20.58 -8.39
CA HIS A 215 7.12 19.17 -7.97
C HIS A 215 6.34 18.25 -8.92
N LYS A 216 5.33 18.78 -9.64
CA LYS A 216 4.55 18.03 -10.64
C LYS A 216 5.38 17.67 -11.87
N GLU A 217 6.24 18.59 -12.31
CA GLU A 217 7.16 18.32 -13.42
C GLU A 217 8.22 17.29 -13.03
N VAL A 218 8.74 17.38 -11.80
CA VAL A 218 9.66 16.36 -11.27
C VAL A 218 8.97 15.00 -11.18
N ALA A 219 7.74 14.94 -10.67
CA ALA A 219 6.94 13.72 -10.62
C ALA A 219 6.74 13.10 -12.00
N LYS A 220 6.40 13.93 -13.00
CA LYS A 220 6.25 13.49 -14.38
C LYS A 220 7.55 12.93 -14.95
N TYR A 221 8.66 13.62 -14.76
CA TYR A 221 9.98 13.16 -15.20
C TYR A 221 10.33 11.79 -14.60
N ILE A 222 10.11 11.60 -13.30
CA ILE A 222 10.39 10.32 -12.63
C ILE A 222 9.51 9.20 -13.17
N SER A 223 8.21 9.48 -13.39
CA SER A 223 7.29 8.51 -13.99
C SER A 223 7.71 8.13 -15.42
N ASP A 224 8.14 9.10 -16.23
CA ASP A 224 8.58 8.87 -17.62
C ASP A 224 9.87 8.04 -17.70
N LEU A 225 10.74 8.10 -16.69
CA LEU A 225 11.93 7.25 -16.62
C LEU A 225 11.61 5.77 -16.37
N ASN A 226 10.36 5.41 -16.00
CA ASN A 226 9.94 4.05 -15.67
C ASN A 226 10.83 3.34 -14.63
N VAL A 227 11.47 4.10 -13.74
CA VAL A 227 12.34 3.56 -12.67
C VAL A 227 11.50 2.77 -11.65
N SER A 228 10.20 3.06 -11.54
CA SER A 228 9.32 2.47 -10.54
C SER A 228 8.13 1.73 -11.12
N LYS A 229 7.85 0.54 -10.56
CA LYS A 229 6.59 -0.17 -10.80
C LYS A 229 5.41 0.42 -10.02
N VAL A 230 5.69 1.24 -9.01
CA VAL A 230 4.69 1.84 -8.11
C VAL A 230 4.58 3.33 -8.43
N GLU A 231 3.36 3.83 -8.58
CA GLU A 231 3.11 5.25 -8.82
C GLU A 231 3.46 6.10 -7.60
N LEU A 232 4.37 7.06 -7.78
CA LEU A 232 4.71 8.05 -6.76
C LEU A 232 3.60 9.09 -6.63
N SER A 233 3.23 9.39 -5.39
CA SER A 233 2.31 10.47 -5.05
C SER A 233 3.04 11.81 -4.98
N GLU A 234 2.30 12.92 -5.09
CA GLU A 234 2.88 14.26 -4.98
C GLU A 234 3.61 14.48 -3.64
N VAL A 235 3.05 13.95 -2.54
CA VAL A 235 3.63 14.08 -1.19
C VAL A 235 5.00 13.38 -1.10
N GLU A 236 5.13 12.20 -1.71
CA GLU A 236 6.39 11.45 -1.75
C GLU A 236 7.46 12.21 -2.53
N VAL A 237 7.11 12.78 -3.70
CA VAL A 237 8.03 13.60 -4.50
C VAL A 237 8.46 14.86 -3.75
N ILE A 238 7.53 15.54 -3.07
CA ILE A 238 7.84 16.69 -2.23
C ILE A 238 8.79 16.30 -1.09
N SER A 239 8.62 15.11 -0.50
CA SER A 239 9.53 14.61 0.54
C SER A 239 10.96 14.43 0.02
N LEU A 240 11.13 13.88 -1.19
CA LEU A 240 12.44 13.73 -1.84
C LEU A 240 13.09 15.10 -2.09
N LEU A 241 12.31 16.05 -2.62
CA LEU A 241 12.78 17.41 -2.89
C LEU A 241 13.15 18.16 -1.61
N ASN A 242 12.41 17.96 -0.51
CA ASN A 242 12.77 18.50 0.79
C ASN A 242 14.08 17.90 1.31
N SER A 243 14.35 16.61 1.09
CA SER A 243 15.65 16.02 1.44
C SER A 243 16.78 16.73 0.71
N LEU A 244 16.63 16.97 -0.61
CA LEU A 244 17.62 17.71 -1.40
C LEU A 244 17.80 19.16 -0.95
N TYR A 245 16.71 19.79 -0.48
CA TYR A 245 16.76 21.12 0.11
C TYR A 245 17.57 21.13 1.41
N TYR A 246 17.35 20.17 2.31
CA TYR A 246 18.09 20.07 3.57
C TYR A 246 19.56 19.64 3.36
N ASP A 247 19.85 18.86 2.32
CA ASP A 247 21.21 18.56 1.86
C ASP A 247 21.95 19.80 1.31
N GLY A 248 21.25 20.93 1.08
CA GLY A 248 21.82 22.13 0.50
C GLY A 248 22.14 22.01 -0.99
N LYS A 249 21.49 21.07 -1.70
CA LYS A 249 21.69 20.83 -3.14
C LYS A 249 20.65 21.53 -4.02
N VAL A 250 19.49 21.83 -3.45
CA VAL A 250 18.34 22.43 -4.14
C VAL A 250 17.83 23.61 -3.32
N ASP A 251 17.42 24.68 -4.00
CA ASP A 251 16.67 25.78 -3.40
C ASP A 251 15.18 25.65 -3.71
N ARG A 252 14.34 26.23 -2.85
CA ARG A 252 12.88 26.29 -3.03
C ARG A 252 12.41 27.73 -3.05
N SER A 253 11.54 28.05 -3.99
CA SER A 253 10.94 29.37 -4.15
C SER A 253 9.43 29.23 -4.37
N VAL A 254 8.72 30.34 -4.32
CA VAL A 254 7.30 30.40 -4.66
C VAL A 254 7.14 31.13 -5.99
N ASN A 255 6.34 30.58 -6.90
CA ASN A 255 6.02 31.23 -8.17
C ASN A 255 4.92 32.29 -7.99
N GLY A 256 4.59 33.04 -9.05
CA GLY A 256 3.54 34.07 -8.99
C GLY A 256 2.13 33.55 -8.67
N ASN A 257 1.90 32.24 -8.77
CA ASN A 257 0.62 31.59 -8.48
C ASN A 257 0.54 31.04 -7.04
N GLY A 258 1.63 31.12 -6.26
CA GLY A 258 1.70 30.56 -4.92
C GLY A 258 2.20 29.11 -4.85
N ASP A 259 2.57 28.50 -5.98
CA ASP A 259 3.10 27.13 -5.99
C ASP A 259 4.58 27.11 -5.62
N ILE A 260 4.99 26.07 -4.91
CA ILE A 260 6.40 25.82 -4.57
C ILE A 260 7.12 25.24 -5.78
N ILE A 261 8.21 25.89 -6.17
CA ILE A 261 9.11 25.52 -7.26
C ILE A 261 10.51 25.26 -6.70
N TYR A 262 11.26 24.38 -7.37
CA TYR A 262 12.56 23.89 -6.93
C TYR A 262 13.58 24.10 -8.03
N GLY A 263 14.81 24.46 -7.67
CA GLY A 263 15.91 24.63 -8.61
C GLY A 263 17.23 24.17 -8.01
N ALA A 264 18.08 23.51 -8.80
CA ALA A 264 19.40 23.10 -8.33
C ALA A 264 20.28 24.33 -8.01
N ILE A 265 21.09 24.22 -6.96
CA ILE A 265 22.06 25.25 -6.58
C ILE A 265 23.48 24.72 -6.63
N PRO A 266 24.46 25.54 -7.07
CA PRO A 266 25.85 25.17 -6.98
C PRO A 266 26.27 25.19 -5.51
N TYR A 267 27.30 24.40 -5.19
CA TYR A 267 27.98 24.54 -3.92
C TYR A 267 28.55 25.96 -3.81
N LEU A 268 28.11 26.69 -2.78
CA LEU A 268 28.50 28.08 -2.56
C LEU A 268 30.00 28.23 -2.25
N THR A 269 30.59 27.19 -1.65
CA THR A 269 32.01 27.16 -1.29
C THR A 269 32.59 25.77 -1.57
N PRO A 270 33.86 25.68 -1.98
CA PRO A 270 34.54 24.39 -2.09
C PRO A 270 34.74 23.77 -0.70
N THR A 271 34.99 22.46 -0.67
CA THR A 271 35.32 21.75 0.57
C THR A 271 36.47 22.45 1.31
N PRO A 272 36.28 22.84 2.59
CA PRO A 272 37.31 23.50 3.37
C PRO A 272 38.58 22.66 3.48
N GLY A 273 39.75 23.30 3.51
CA GLY A 273 41.05 22.61 3.58
C GLY A 273 41.18 21.67 4.78
N LEU A 274 40.55 22.00 5.91
CA LEU A 274 40.54 21.14 7.10
C LEU A 274 39.92 19.76 6.82
N MET A 275 38.84 19.73 6.03
CA MET A 275 38.15 18.50 5.62
C MET A 275 38.90 17.74 4.52
N LYS A 276 40.01 18.29 4.00
CA LYS A 276 40.91 17.58 3.07
C LYS A 276 42.03 16.84 3.79
N THR A 277 42.06 16.91 5.13
CA THR A 277 43.08 16.26 5.96
C THR A 277 42.43 15.30 6.95
N PRO A 278 43.11 14.23 7.38
CA PRO A 278 42.57 13.30 8.36
C PRO A 278 42.28 13.98 9.70
N CYS A 279 42.98 15.09 10.02
CA CYS A 279 42.73 15.90 11.22
C CYS A 279 41.34 16.56 11.25
N GLY A 280 40.69 16.76 10.11
CA GLY A 280 39.33 17.31 10.03
C GLY A 280 38.26 16.40 10.62
N PHE A 281 38.48 15.08 10.56
CA PHE A 281 37.52 14.05 11.00
C PHE A 281 38.10 13.12 12.07
N CYS A 282 39.30 13.40 12.57
CA CYS A 282 39.99 12.53 13.52
C CYS A 282 39.17 12.37 14.82
N PRO A 283 38.77 11.14 15.18
CA PRO A 283 37.90 10.89 16.34
C PRO A 283 38.62 11.18 17.67
N VAL A 284 39.95 11.12 17.68
CA VAL A 284 40.80 11.36 18.84
C VAL A 284 41.54 12.70 18.78
N ARG A 285 41.10 13.63 17.91
CA ARG A 285 41.76 14.93 17.71
C ARG A 285 42.02 15.68 19.01
N ARG A 286 41.08 15.63 19.96
CA ARG A 286 41.18 16.33 21.25
C ARG A 286 42.31 15.80 22.14
N ASN A 287 42.75 14.57 21.90
CA ASN A 287 43.79 13.91 22.69
C ASN A 287 45.15 13.95 21.98
N CYS A 288 45.21 14.48 20.76
CA CYS A 288 46.43 14.56 19.97
C CYS A 288 47.27 15.77 20.40
N ASN A 289 48.48 15.52 20.88
CA ASN A 289 49.41 16.56 21.35
C ASN A 289 50.86 16.18 21.01
N ASP A 290 51.81 17.07 21.29
CA ASP A 290 53.24 16.82 21.06
C ASP A 290 53.81 15.80 22.06
N LEU A 291 53.11 15.58 23.19
CA LEU A 291 53.47 14.64 24.25
C LEU A 291 52.33 13.67 24.54
N GLY A 292 52.66 12.43 24.87
CA GLY A 292 51.72 11.37 25.24
C GLY A 292 51.63 10.24 24.21
N ASP A 293 50.57 9.45 24.31
CA ASP A 293 50.39 8.24 23.48
C ASP A 293 49.80 8.55 22.09
N VAL A 294 48.97 9.59 22.00
CA VAL A 294 48.38 10.05 20.73
C VAL A 294 49.10 11.32 20.29
N THR A 295 49.97 11.19 19.29
CA THR A 295 50.78 12.29 18.78
C THR A 295 50.72 12.35 17.26
N PRO A 296 50.91 13.54 16.65
CA PRO A 296 51.00 13.66 15.19
C PRO A 296 52.12 12.79 14.60
N LEU A 297 53.24 12.67 15.31
CA LEU A 297 54.42 11.90 14.88
C LEU A 297 54.15 10.41 14.75
N LYS A 298 53.28 9.85 15.62
CA LYS A 298 52.91 8.43 15.62
C LYS A 298 51.53 8.18 15.01
N CYS A 299 50.95 9.17 14.32
CA CYS A 299 49.57 9.12 13.86
C CYS A 299 49.37 8.16 12.69
N SER A 300 48.70 7.03 12.93
CA SER A 300 48.35 6.07 11.86
C SER A 300 47.47 6.70 10.78
N TYR A 301 46.47 7.51 11.16
CA TYR A 301 45.58 8.18 10.20
C TYR A 301 46.32 9.11 9.23
N PHE A 302 47.39 9.76 9.71
CA PHE A 302 48.18 10.66 8.88
C PHE A 302 49.12 9.89 7.95
N ASN A 303 49.75 8.83 8.45
CA ASN A 303 50.61 7.95 7.66
C ASN A 303 49.81 7.26 6.54
N GLU A 304 48.69 6.61 6.87
CA GLU A 304 47.81 5.97 5.87
C GLU A 304 47.32 6.96 4.80
N TRP A 305 47.00 8.20 5.20
CA TRP A 305 46.57 9.23 4.26
C TRP A 305 47.69 9.69 3.31
N LEU A 306 48.93 9.80 3.79
CA LEU A 306 50.09 10.11 2.96
C LEU A 306 50.41 8.96 1.99
N ASP A 307 50.33 7.71 2.46
CA ASP A 307 50.60 6.51 1.66
C ASP A 307 49.57 6.32 0.53
N MET A 308 48.31 6.75 0.73
CA MET A 308 47.29 6.74 -0.32
C MET A 308 47.45 7.86 -1.37
N GLY A 309 48.22 8.91 -1.04
CA GLY A 309 48.44 10.07 -1.92
C GLY A 309 49.68 9.96 -2.82
N SER A 310 50.48 8.91 -2.66
CA SER A 310 51.70 8.63 -3.45
C SER A 310 51.46 7.70 -4.64
#